data_AF-A0A8S3IUB8-F1
#
_entry.id   AF-A0A8S3IUB8-F1
#
_cell.length_a   1.000
_cell.length_b   1.000
_cell.length_c   1.000
_cell.angle_alpha   90.00
_cell.angle_beta   90.00
_cell.angle_gamma   90.00
#
_symmetry.space_group_name_H-M   'P 1'
#
loop_
_entity.id
_entity.type
_entity.pdbx_description
1 polymer ?
#
loop_
_entity_poly.entity_id
_entity_poly.type
_entity_poly.pdbx_seq_one_letter_code
_entity_poly.pdbx_strand_id
1 'polypeptide(L)'
;MDRSNFYNITHLSISFFLIFTSYSVAQTFQTSSDYAKSGAFAIGIIYLLFCVSNMGLSAYIIRSLGVRLTLILSSLTYALFVACNIRYNIWSLYICAFLLGFGAALLWTAQGVYVTISTNKHEQINNLVSSSTRGFMNGVFFGVFQLNQIVGNLIASSLFRLKFDQRIMFTIMTVISGLGTISLLFVRPIKLPKTA
;
A
#
# COMPACT_ATOMS: atom_id res chain seq x y z
N MET A 1 -14.85 -7.56 -22.77
CA MET A 1 -14.08 -7.20 -21.57
C MET A 1 -15.04 -6.52 -20.60
N ASP A 2 -15.50 -7.24 -19.58
CA ASP A 2 -16.43 -6.71 -18.59
C ASP A 2 -15.80 -5.52 -17.83
N ARG A 3 -16.17 -4.30 -18.24
CA ARG A 3 -15.52 -3.02 -17.85
C ARG A 3 -15.50 -2.82 -16.33
N SER A 4 -16.45 -3.42 -15.62
CA SER A 4 -16.65 -3.28 -14.18
C SER A 4 -15.49 -3.86 -13.36
N ASN A 5 -14.99 -5.05 -13.69
CA ASN A 5 -13.93 -5.70 -12.88
C ASN A 5 -12.54 -5.13 -13.20
N PHE A 6 -12.31 -4.77 -14.47
CA PHE A 6 -11.10 -4.06 -14.88
C PHE A 6 -11.01 -2.70 -14.19
N TYR A 7 -12.10 -1.92 -14.17
CA TYR A 7 -12.18 -0.66 -13.45
C TYR A 7 -11.85 -0.81 -11.96
N ASN A 8 -12.34 -1.85 -11.29
CA ASN A 8 -12.04 -2.09 -9.88
C ASN A 8 -10.56 -2.31 -9.63
N ILE A 9 -9.89 -3.07 -10.49
CA ILE A 9 -8.44 -3.33 -10.39
C ILE A 9 -7.67 -2.05 -10.64
N THR A 10 -7.99 -1.31 -11.71
CA THR A 10 -7.33 -0.02 -12.01
C THR A 10 -7.53 0.98 -10.86
N HIS A 11 -8.72 1.07 -10.28
CA HIS A 11 -8.99 1.95 -9.15
C HIS A 11 -8.19 1.55 -7.90
N LEU A 12 -8.07 0.25 -7.62
CA LEU A 12 -7.21 -0.26 -6.55
C LEU A 12 -5.74 0.13 -6.82
N SER A 13 -5.27 -0.02 -8.05
CA SER A 13 -3.90 0.34 -8.45
C SER A 13 -3.62 1.82 -8.28
N ILE A 14 -4.56 2.70 -8.64
CA ILE A 14 -4.43 4.15 -8.46
C ILE A 14 -4.35 4.49 -6.96
N SER A 15 -5.17 3.83 -6.14
CA SER A 15 -5.15 4.04 -4.68
C SER A 15 -3.80 3.63 -4.08
N PHE A 16 -3.29 2.45 -4.47
CA PHE A 16 -1.97 1.96 -4.06
C PHE A 16 -0.85 2.87 -4.59
N PHE A 17 -0.95 3.32 -5.84
CA PHE A 17 -0.01 4.26 -6.43
C PHE A 17 0.11 5.53 -5.57
N LEU A 18 -1.00 6.13 -5.14
CA LEU A 18 -0.97 7.33 -4.28
C LEU A 18 -0.32 7.05 -2.91
N ILE A 19 -0.73 5.98 -2.23
CA ILE A 19 -0.17 5.61 -0.92
C ILE A 19 1.33 5.36 -1.01
N PHE A 20 1.75 4.59 -2.01
CA PHE A 20 3.16 4.21 -2.18
C PHE A 20 4.02 5.32 -2.74
N THR A 21 3.45 6.29 -3.46
CA THR A 21 4.18 7.50 -3.90
C THR A 21 4.78 8.19 -2.68
N SER A 22 4.00 8.31 -1.60
CA SER A 22 4.42 8.92 -0.35
C SER A 22 5.34 8.01 0.48
N TYR A 23 4.99 6.72 0.60
CA TYR A 23 5.79 5.77 1.36
C TYR A 23 7.20 5.58 0.79
N SER A 24 7.32 5.48 -0.54
CA SER A 24 8.61 5.31 -1.21
C SER A 24 9.56 6.47 -0.90
N VAL A 25 9.07 7.71 -0.91
CA VAL A 25 9.86 8.88 -0.50
C VAL A 25 10.27 8.79 0.97
N ALA A 26 9.35 8.41 1.86
CA ALA A 26 9.66 8.23 3.28
C ALA A 26 10.71 7.13 3.51
N GLN A 27 10.65 6.04 2.75
CA GLN A 27 11.60 4.93 2.82
C GLN A 27 13.01 5.37 2.36
N THR A 28 13.12 6.04 1.22
CA THR A 28 14.41 6.56 0.74
C THR A 28 14.99 7.63 1.66
N PHE A 29 14.13 8.46 2.27
CA PHE A 29 14.55 9.46 3.24
C PHE A 29 15.19 8.83 4.49
N GLN A 30 14.67 7.70 4.99
CA GLN A 30 15.23 7.04 6.18
C GLN A 30 16.71 6.70 6.02
N THR A 31 17.12 6.25 4.83
CA THR A 31 18.50 5.82 4.58
C THR A 31 19.42 6.95 4.15
N SER A 32 18.85 8.09 3.73
CA SER A 32 19.59 9.25 3.22
C SER A 32 19.72 10.39 4.24
N SER A 33 18.95 10.35 5.34
CA SER A 33 19.04 11.32 6.43
C SER A 33 20.31 11.17 7.27
N ASP A 34 20.66 12.21 8.04
CA ASP A 34 21.77 12.17 9.00
C ASP A 34 21.65 11.02 10.03
N TYR A 35 20.44 10.48 10.21
CA TYR A 35 20.12 9.36 11.10
C TYR A 35 19.99 8.02 10.35
N ALA A 36 20.73 7.83 9.26
CA ALA A 36 20.64 6.65 8.39
C ALA A 36 20.70 5.30 9.13
N LYS A 37 21.49 5.18 10.21
CA LYS A 37 21.57 3.96 11.02
C LYS A 37 20.23 3.62 11.69
N SER A 38 19.60 4.59 12.32
CA SER A 38 18.29 4.42 12.97
C SER A 38 17.18 4.22 11.95
N GLY A 39 17.24 4.93 10.82
CA GLY A 39 16.31 4.75 9.71
C GLY A 39 16.39 3.33 9.09
N ALA A 40 17.61 2.81 8.89
CA ALA A 40 17.82 1.45 8.42
C ALA A 40 17.29 0.41 9.41
N PHE A 41 17.48 0.63 10.72
CA PHE A 41 16.91 -0.23 11.75
C PHE A 41 15.38 -0.23 11.72
N ALA A 42 14.74 0.94 11.56
CA ALA A 42 13.29 1.07 11.41
C ALA A 42 12.78 0.30 10.18
N ILE A 43 13.47 0.39 9.04
CA ILE A 43 13.16 -0.40 7.84
C ILE A 43 13.30 -1.90 8.11
N GLY A 44 14.33 -2.32 8.84
CA GLY A 44 14.51 -3.70 9.28
C GLY A 44 13.33 -4.21 10.09
N ILE A 45 12.82 -3.41 11.03
CA ILE A 45 11.61 -3.75 11.82
C ILE A 45 10.40 -3.95 10.91
N ILE A 46 10.17 -3.05 9.94
CA ILE A 46 9.05 -3.15 8.99
C ILE A 46 9.08 -4.50 8.28
N TYR A 47 10.21 -4.87 7.69
CA TYR A 47 10.31 -6.10 6.90
C TYR A 47 10.32 -7.36 7.75
N LEU A 48 10.89 -7.32 8.96
CA LEU A 48 10.83 -8.43 9.90
C LEU A 48 9.38 -8.74 10.29
N LEU A 49 8.61 -7.73 10.69
CA LEU A 49 7.20 -7.92 11.06
C LEU A 49 6.32 -8.24 9.87
N PHE A 50 6.62 -7.68 8.70
CA PHE A 50 5.95 -8.05 7.45
C PHE A 50 6.08 -9.55 7.19
N CYS A 51 7.28 -10.10 7.36
CA CYS A 51 7.55 -11.53 7.21
C CYS A 51 6.76 -12.36 8.22
N VAL A 52 6.92 -12.07 9.52
CA VAL A 52 6.29 -12.83 10.61
C VAL A 52 4.76 -12.78 10.51
N SER A 53 4.18 -11.62 10.21
CA SER A 53 2.73 -11.44 10.13
C SER A 53 2.12 -12.18 8.92
N ASN A 54 2.88 -12.38 7.85
CA ASN A 54 2.44 -13.16 6.70
C ASN A 54 2.42 -14.67 6.95
N MET A 55 2.97 -15.18 8.06
CA MET A 55 2.93 -16.60 8.45
C MET A 55 1.53 -17.03 8.97
N GLY A 56 0.47 -16.63 8.28
CA GLY A 56 -0.92 -17.02 8.55
C GLY A 56 -1.77 -15.96 9.27
N LEU A 57 -1.15 -15.06 10.03
CA LEU A 57 -1.90 -14.03 10.77
C LEU A 57 -2.67 -13.09 9.84
N SER A 58 -2.03 -12.65 8.74
CA SER A 58 -2.70 -11.81 7.73
C SER A 58 -3.95 -12.47 7.16
N ALA A 59 -3.88 -13.77 6.84
CA ALA A 59 -5.01 -14.52 6.27
C ALA A 59 -6.16 -14.66 7.27
N TYR A 60 -5.85 -14.92 8.54
CA TYR A 60 -6.85 -14.99 9.61
C TYR A 60 -7.59 -13.66 9.79
N ILE A 61 -6.85 -12.55 9.86
CA ILE A 61 -7.41 -11.20 10.02
C ILE A 61 -8.30 -10.82 8.83
N ILE A 62 -7.87 -11.10 7.60
CA ILE A 62 -8.65 -10.81 6.39
C ILE A 62 -9.97 -11.59 6.36
N ARG A 63 -9.97 -12.85 6.84
CA ARG A 63 -11.20 -13.65 6.93
C ARG A 63 -12.20 -13.08 7.93
N SER A 64 -11.71 -12.53 9.04
CA SER A 64 -12.54 -11.94 10.09
C SER A 64 -13.09 -10.56 9.71
N LEU A 65 -12.20 -9.64 9.31
CA LEU A 65 -12.55 -8.23 9.03
C LEU A 65 -13.06 -8.00 7.61
N GLY A 66 -12.76 -8.90 6.68
CA GLY A 66 -13.05 -8.75 5.26
C GLY A 66 -12.05 -7.87 4.52
N VAL A 67 -11.91 -8.12 3.22
CA VAL A 67 -10.86 -7.55 2.36
C VAL A 67 -10.85 -6.03 2.34
N ARG A 68 -12.03 -5.39 2.20
CA ARG A 68 -12.13 -3.92 2.09
C ARG A 68 -11.70 -3.21 3.37
N LEU A 69 -12.19 -3.66 4.53
CA LEU A 69 -11.81 -3.06 5.82
C LEU A 69 -10.32 -3.30 6.10
N THR A 70 -9.79 -4.49 5.79
CA THR A 70 -8.36 -4.74 5.93
C THR A 70 -7.52 -3.78 5.09
N LEU A 71 -7.88 -3.53 3.82
CA LEU A 71 -7.19 -2.57 2.95
C LEU A 71 -7.19 -1.14 3.54
N ILE A 72 -8.32 -0.70 4.10
CA ILE A 72 -8.45 0.64 4.68
C ILE A 72 -7.63 0.75 5.97
N LEU A 73 -7.77 -0.20 6.90
CA LEU A 73 -7.06 -0.16 8.19
C LEU A 73 -5.55 -0.28 8.01
N SER A 74 -5.11 -1.10 7.05
CA SER A 74 -3.69 -1.26 6.75
C SER A 74 -3.09 -0.06 6.02
N SER A 75 -3.82 0.60 5.12
CA SER A 75 -3.32 1.82 4.46
C SER A 75 -3.12 2.99 5.44
N LEU A 76 -3.89 3.05 6.53
CA LEU A 76 -3.68 4.05 7.59
C LEU A 76 -2.29 3.90 8.25
N THR A 77 -1.73 2.70 8.36
CA THR A 77 -0.39 2.53 8.95
C THR A 77 0.70 3.08 8.03
N TYR A 78 0.51 3.04 6.70
CA TYR A 78 1.38 3.71 5.74
C TYR A 78 1.29 5.23 5.88
N ALA A 79 0.07 5.79 5.96
CA ALA A 79 -0.12 7.22 6.16
C ALA A 79 0.51 7.69 7.49
N LEU A 80 0.38 6.90 8.56
CA LEU A 80 0.98 7.18 9.86
C LEU A 80 2.51 7.19 9.82
N PHE A 81 3.13 6.22 9.13
CA PHE A 81 4.58 6.19 8.95
C PHE A 81 5.11 7.38 8.13
N VAL A 82 4.36 7.84 7.13
CA VAL A 82 4.72 9.07 6.42
C VAL A 82 4.56 10.29 7.34
N ALA A 83 3.48 10.35 8.13
CA ALA A 83 3.21 11.47 9.03
C ALA A 83 4.23 11.60 10.18
N CYS A 84 4.76 10.49 10.71
CA CYS A 84 5.76 10.55 11.77
C CYS A 84 7.09 11.19 11.32
N ASN A 85 7.33 11.27 10.01
CA ASN A 85 8.49 11.95 9.45
C ASN A 85 8.36 13.49 9.38
N ILE A 86 7.19 14.06 9.69
CA ILE A 86 7.01 15.52 9.81
C ILE A 86 7.80 16.07 10.98
N ARG A 87 7.85 15.34 12.10
CA ARG A 87 8.69 15.68 13.27
C ARG A 87 9.50 14.46 13.65
N TYR A 88 10.78 14.47 13.26
CA TYR A 88 11.66 13.36 13.55
C TYR A 88 11.75 13.09 15.06
N ASN A 89 11.37 11.89 15.46
CA ASN A 89 11.58 11.33 16.79
C ASN A 89 11.79 9.83 16.64
N ILE A 90 12.94 9.34 17.11
CA ILE A 90 13.36 7.94 16.97
C ILE A 90 12.36 6.95 17.57
N TRP A 91 11.76 7.28 18.72
CA TRP A 91 10.78 6.41 19.37
C TRP A 91 9.47 6.34 18.58
N SER A 92 9.03 7.50 18.07
CA SER A 92 7.85 7.56 17.18
C SER A 92 8.09 6.78 15.89
N LEU A 93 9.29 6.91 15.30
CA LEU A 93 9.69 6.18 14.10
C LEU A 93 9.62 4.66 14.30
N TYR A 94 10.16 4.14 15.41
CA TYR A 94 10.15 2.70 15.69
C TYR A 94 8.74 2.16 15.96
N ILE A 95 7.90 2.91 16.69
CA ILE A 95 6.50 2.53 16.90
C ILE A 95 5.74 2.51 15.56
N CYS A 96 5.93 3.54 14.72
CA CYS A 96 5.30 3.59 13.41
C CYS A 96 5.81 2.49 12.48
N ALA A 97 7.10 2.17 12.51
CA ALA A 97 7.70 1.06 11.77
C ALA A 97 7.10 -0.29 12.20
N PHE A 98 6.91 -0.49 13.51
CA PHE A 98 6.27 -1.69 14.04
C PHE A 98 4.83 -1.85 13.50
N LEU A 99 4.01 -0.79 13.62
CA LEU A 99 2.63 -0.78 13.13
C LEU A 99 2.57 -0.96 11.61
N LEU A 100 3.48 -0.31 10.89
CA LEU A 100 3.56 -0.41 9.44
C LEU A 100 3.93 -1.82 8.99
N GLY A 101 4.87 -2.51 9.64
CA GLY A 101 5.22 -3.89 9.26
C GLY A 101 4.01 -4.83 9.32
N PHE A 102 3.19 -4.70 10.37
CA PHE A 102 1.94 -5.44 10.51
C PHE A 102 0.90 -5.04 9.44
N GLY A 103 0.72 -3.73 9.24
CA GLY A 103 -0.20 -3.21 8.23
C GLY A 103 0.22 -3.59 6.81
N ALA A 104 1.51 -3.59 6.49
CA ALA A 104 2.03 -4.00 5.19
C ALA A 104 1.63 -5.45 4.87
N ALA A 105 1.74 -6.35 5.84
CA ALA A 105 1.38 -7.76 5.68
C ALA A 105 -0.11 -7.90 5.34
N LEU A 106 -0.95 -7.15 6.05
CA LEU A 106 -2.38 -7.09 5.81
C LEU A 106 -2.74 -6.47 4.46
N LEU A 107 -2.12 -5.36 4.10
CA LEU A 107 -2.39 -4.61 2.87
C LEU A 107 -2.12 -5.47 1.65
N TRP A 108 -0.91 -6.06 1.58
CA TRP A 108 -0.49 -6.88 0.45
C TRP A 108 -1.25 -8.20 0.36
N THR A 109 -1.54 -8.83 1.49
CA THR A 109 -2.37 -10.05 1.48
C THR A 109 -3.80 -9.75 1.03
N ALA A 110 -4.40 -8.66 1.51
CA ALA A 110 -5.74 -8.24 1.10
C ALA A 110 -5.80 -7.85 -0.38
N GLN A 111 -4.77 -7.17 -0.89
CA GLN A 111 -4.63 -6.84 -2.31
C GLN A 111 -4.60 -8.09 -3.18
N GLY A 112 -3.80 -9.10 -2.81
CA GLY A 112 -3.70 -10.35 -3.56
C GLY A 112 -5.03 -11.11 -3.61
N VAL A 113 -5.74 -11.14 -2.47
CA VAL A 113 -7.10 -11.71 -2.39
C VAL A 113 -8.08 -10.92 -3.26
N TYR A 114 -8.02 -9.59 -3.22
CA TYR A 114 -8.90 -8.72 -4.00
C TYR A 114 -8.76 -8.95 -5.51
N VAL A 115 -7.51 -8.94 -6.01
CA VAL A 115 -7.21 -9.15 -7.43
C VAL A 115 -7.61 -10.56 -7.85
N THR A 116 -7.34 -11.57 -7.02
CA THR A 116 -7.70 -12.96 -7.31
C THR A 116 -9.21 -13.13 -7.45
N ILE A 117 -10.00 -12.63 -6.50
CA ILE A 117 -11.46 -12.77 -6.55
C ILE A 117 -12.06 -11.94 -7.71
N SER A 118 -11.54 -10.73 -7.95
CA SER A 118 -11.99 -9.89 -9.07
C SER A 118 -11.72 -10.54 -10.42
N THR A 119 -10.55 -11.18 -10.56
CA THR A 119 -10.17 -11.93 -11.77
C THR A 119 -11.05 -13.15 -11.94
N ASN A 120 -11.21 -13.98 -10.91
CA ASN A 120 -12.04 -15.18 -10.99
C ASN A 120 -13.49 -14.83 -11.37
N LYS A 121 -14.03 -13.74 -10.81
CA LYS A 121 -15.37 -13.24 -11.18
C LYS A 121 -15.42 -12.77 -12.64
N HIS A 122 -14.38 -12.11 -13.13
CA HIS A 122 -14.28 -11.70 -14.52
C HIS A 122 -14.25 -12.91 -15.47
N GLU A 123 -13.45 -13.93 -15.16
CA GLU A 123 -13.35 -15.15 -15.96
C GLU A 123 -14.68 -15.91 -16.01
N GLN A 124 -15.35 -16.05 -14.87
CA GLN A 124 -16.68 -16.68 -14.79
C GLN A 124 -17.72 -15.97 -15.65
N ILE A 125 -17.78 -14.63 -15.60
CA ILE A 125 -18.76 -13.85 -16.38
C ILE A 125 -18.48 -13.94 -17.89
N ASN A 126 -17.22 -14.06 -18.30
CA ASN A 126 -16.82 -14.09 -19.70
C ASN A 126 -16.62 -15.52 -20.24
N ASN A 127 -17.01 -16.56 -19.48
CA ASN A 127 -16.81 -17.98 -19.83
C ASN A 127 -15.35 -18.32 -20.21
N LEU A 128 -14.39 -17.72 -19.52
CA LEU A 128 -12.97 -17.96 -19.74
C LEU A 128 -12.46 -19.10 -18.86
N VAL A 129 -11.35 -19.72 -19.28
CA VAL A 129 -10.65 -20.73 -18.47
C VAL A 129 -10.18 -20.09 -17.16
N SER A 130 -10.41 -20.77 -16.04
CA SER A 130 -9.97 -20.31 -14.72
C SER A 130 -8.47 -20.03 -14.69
N SER A 131 -8.09 -18.90 -14.11
CA SER A 131 -6.72 -18.40 -13.99
C SER A 131 -6.06 -17.92 -15.29
N SER A 132 -6.73 -17.95 -16.44
CA SER A 132 -6.15 -17.55 -17.74
C SER A 132 -5.81 -16.06 -17.82
N THR A 133 -6.53 -15.20 -17.11
CA THR A 133 -6.38 -13.73 -17.16
C THR A 133 -5.69 -13.13 -15.94
N ARG A 134 -5.36 -13.97 -14.94
CA ARG A 134 -4.75 -13.53 -13.67
C ARG A 134 -3.42 -12.81 -13.87
N GLY A 135 -2.57 -13.33 -14.76
CA GLY A 135 -1.29 -12.70 -15.10
C GLY A 135 -1.48 -11.29 -15.67
N PHE A 136 -2.43 -11.11 -16.59
CA PHE A 136 -2.72 -9.81 -17.20
C PHE A 136 -3.32 -8.81 -16.20
N MET A 137 -4.32 -9.22 -15.41
CA MET A 137 -4.93 -8.38 -14.37
C MET A 137 -3.91 -7.93 -13.31
N ASN A 138 -3.03 -8.85 -12.89
CA ASN A 138 -1.95 -8.53 -11.97
C ASN A 138 -0.91 -7.60 -12.62
N GLY A 139 -0.59 -7.83 -13.90
CA GLY A 139 0.30 -6.96 -14.69
C GLY A 139 -0.23 -5.54 -14.81
N VAL A 140 -1.54 -5.36 -15.03
CA VAL A 140 -2.20 -4.04 -15.01
C VAL A 140 -2.04 -3.38 -13.64
N PHE A 141 -2.24 -4.15 -12.56
CA PHE A 141 -2.08 -3.62 -11.21
C PHE A 141 -0.66 -3.13 -10.95
N PHE A 142 0.33 -3.99 -11.19
CA PHE A 142 1.73 -3.66 -10.95
C PHE A 142 2.25 -2.60 -11.91
N GLY A 143 1.77 -2.56 -13.15
CA GLY A 143 2.15 -1.56 -14.14
C GLY A 143 1.79 -0.14 -13.70
N VAL A 144 0.55 0.07 -13.23
CA VAL A 144 0.13 1.37 -12.67
C VAL A 144 0.81 1.65 -11.34
N PHE A 145 0.88 0.64 -10.46
CA PHE A 145 1.52 0.76 -9.16
C PHE A 145 2.97 1.23 -9.26
N GLN A 146 3.78 0.66 -10.16
CA GLN A 146 5.22 0.92 -10.23
C GLN A 146 5.57 2.37 -10.57
N LEU A 147 4.63 3.12 -11.15
CA LEU A 147 4.78 4.56 -11.40
C LEU A 147 5.00 5.36 -10.11
N ASN A 148 4.61 4.81 -8.94
CA ASN A 148 4.75 5.46 -7.64
C ASN A 148 6.18 5.93 -7.39
N GLN A 149 7.16 5.12 -7.79
CA GLN A 149 8.58 5.41 -7.56
C GLN A 149 9.04 6.59 -8.41
N ILE A 150 8.58 6.66 -9.66
CA ILE A 150 8.93 7.76 -10.57
C ILE A 150 8.30 9.06 -10.04
N VAL A 151 7.00 9.05 -9.78
CA VAL A 151 6.26 10.23 -9.35
C VAL A 151 6.71 10.71 -7.96
N GLY A 152 6.89 9.79 -7.00
CA GLY A 152 7.32 10.12 -5.65
C GLY A 152 8.70 10.80 -5.63
N ASN A 153 9.66 10.21 -6.34
CA ASN A 153 11.00 10.79 -6.42
C ASN A 153 11.03 12.12 -7.21
N LEU A 154 10.19 12.29 -8.23
CA LEU A 154 10.05 13.57 -8.92
C LEU A 154 9.48 14.66 -8.02
N ILE A 155 8.45 14.36 -7.22
CA ILE A 155 7.89 15.30 -6.25
C ILE A 155 8.94 15.67 -5.21
N ALA A 156 9.60 14.67 -4.60
CA ALA A 156 10.63 14.90 -3.59
C ALA A 156 11.79 15.74 -4.15
N SER A 157 12.35 15.37 -5.30
CA SER A 157 13.45 16.10 -5.93
C SER A 157 13.08 17.54 -6.31
N SER A 158 11.84 17.77 -6.78
CA SER A 158 11.35 19.12 -7.08
C SER A 158 11.23 19.97 -5.82
N LEU A 159 10.71 19.41 -4.72
CA LEU A 159 10.61 20.09 -3.43
C LEU A 159 11.99 20.41 -2.83
N PHE A 160 12.93 19.48 -2.93
CA PHE A 160 14.32 19.71 -2.52
C PHE A 160 14.99 20.83 -3.35
N ARG A 161 14.80 20.85 -4.68
CA ARG A 161 15.33 21.93 -5.54
C ARG A 161 14.77 23.30 -5.20
N LEU A 162 13.50 23.36 -4.83
CA LEU A 162 12.83 24.58 -4.39
C LEU A 162 13.15 24.96 -2.93
N LYS A 163 14.04 24.20 -2.26
CA LYS A 163 14.47 24.43 -0.87
C LYS A 163 13.32 24.47 0.14
N PHE A 164 12.24 23.72 -0.12
CA PHE A 164 11.19 23.55 0.88
C PHE A 164 11.71 22.79 2.10
N ASP A 165 11.21 23.16 3.27
CA ASP A 165 11.49 22.43 4.51
C ASP A 165 10.97 20.98 4.40
N GLN A 166 11.73 20.04 4.96
CA GLN A 166 11.35 18.64 5.09
C GLN A 166 9.96 18.47 5.70
N ARG A 167 9.60 19.33 6.66
CA ARG A 167 8.26 19.32 7.28
C ARG A 167 7.15 19.51 6.24
N ILE A 168 7.34 20.45 5.32
CA ILE A 168 6.38 20.75 4.25
C ILE A 168 6.32 19.58 3.27
N MET A 169 7.47 19.00 2.90
CA MET A 169 7.53 17.82 2.06
C MET A 169 6.72 16.66 2.64
N PHE A 170 6.97 16.29 3.91
CA PHE A 170 6.23 15.21 4.54
C PHE A 170 4.76 15.54 4.80
N THR A 171 4.40 16.80 5.03
CA THR A 171 2.99 17.21 5.11
C THR A 171 2.27 16.98 3.78
N ILE A 172 2.88 17.36 2.65
CA ILE A 172 2.33 17.10 1.31
C ILE A 172 2.21 15.60 1.07
N MET A 173 3.24 14.82 1.41
CA MET A 173 3.23 13.36 1.24
C MET A 173 2.16 12.70 2.11
N THR A 174 1.93 13.16 3.34
CA THR A 174 0.85 12.65 4.20
C THR A 174 -0.52 12.93 3.58
N VAL A 175 -0.73 14.11 3.00
CA VAL A 175 -1.99 14.44 2.29
C VAL A 175 -2.20 13.51 1.10
N ILE A 176 -1.17 13.28 0.27
CA ILE A 176 -1.24 12.36 -0.88
C ILE A 176 -1.60 10.93 -0.44
N SER A 177 -0.93 10.42 0.59
CA SER A 177 -1.22 9.09 1.15
C SER A 177 -2.63 9.01 1.77
N GLY A 178 -3.07 10.08 2.43
CA GLY A 178 -4.43 10.23 2.96
C GLY A 178 -5.49 10.18 1.86
N LEU A 179 -5.27 10.87 0.74
CA LEU A 179 -6.16 10.81 -0.45
C LEU A 179 -6.22 9.40 -1.04
N GLY A 180 -5.07 8.71 -1.13
CA GLY A 180 -5.04 7.31 -1.57
C GLY A 180 -5.83 6.39 -0.62
N THR A 181 -5.70 6.60 0.69
CA THR A 181 -6.45 5.86 1.72
C THR A 181 -7.95 6.13 1.64
N ILE A 182 -8.35 7.38 1.44
CA ILE A 182 -9.75 7.76 1.23
C ILE A 182 -10.30 7.12 -0.07
N SER A 183 -9.49 7.05 -1.13
CA SER A 183 -9.86 6.39 -2.38
C SER A 183 -10.20 4.91 -2.16
N LEU A 184 -9.50 4.22 -1.25
CA LEU A 184 -9.82 2.84 -0.89
C LEU A 184 -11.21 2.66 -0.27
N LEU A 185 -11.78 3.72 0.32
CA LEU A 185 -13.18 3.67 0.80
C LEU A 185 -14.15 3.43 -0.35
N PHE A 186 -13.85 3.85 -1.57
CA PHE A 186 -14.72 3.68 -2.73
C PHE A 186 -14.48 2.37 -3.51
N VAL A 187 -13.54 1.53 -3.05
CA VAL A 187 -13.30 0.22 -3.63
C VAL A 187 -14.49 -0.69 -3.37
N ARG A 188 -14.97 -1.38 -4.43
CA ARG A 188 -16.14 -2.25 -4.33
C ARG A 188 -15.90 -3.39 -3.34
N PRO A 189 -16.84 -3.65 -2.42
CA PRO A 189 -16.69 -4.75 -1.48
C PRO A 189 -16.73 -6.09 -2.22
N ILE A 190 -15.87 -7.01 -1.79
CA ILE A 190 -15.81 -8.38 -2.28
C ILE A 190 -16.24 -9.32 -1.17
N LYS A 191 -17.13 -10.26 -1.50
CA LYS A 191 -17.51 -11.35 -0.59
C LYS A 191 -16.46 -12.44 -0.69
N LEU A 192 -15.88 -12.80 0.45
CA LEU A 192 -15.03 -13.98 0.54
C LEU A 192 -15.87 -15.23 0.28
N PRO A 193 -15.36 -16.22 -0.48
CA PRO A 193 -16.04 -17.51 -0.60
C PRO A 193 -16.14 -18.13 0.80
N LYS A 194 -17.35 -18.58 1.17
CA LYS A 194 -17.54 -19.38 2.39
C LYS A 194 -16.74 -20.66 2.19
N THR A 195 -15.72 -20.88 3.01
CA THR A 195 -15.08 -22.20 3.08
C THR A 195 -16.14 -23.18 3.59
N ALA A 196 -16.43 -24.20 2.79
CA ALA A 196 -17.13 -25.39 3.25
C ALA A 196 -16.30 -26.10 4.33
#